data_AF-A0A0S7EGL8-F1
#
_entry.id   AF-A0A0S7EGL8-F1
#
_cell.length_a   1.000
_cell.length_b   1.000
_cell.length_c   1.000
_cell.angle_alpha   90.00
_cell.angle_beta   90.00
_cell.angle_gamma   90.00
#
_symmetry.space_group_name_H-M   'P 1'
#
loop_
_entity.id
_entity.type
_entity.pdbx_description
1 polymer ?
#
loop_
_entity_poly.entity_id
_entity_poly.type
_entity_poly.pdbx_seq_one_letter_code
_entity_poly.pdbx_strand_id
1 'polypeptide(L)'
;EFGIMSASRRVDPADEALFPGVGSMEAELRSWEWTFGKTPKFSVETQLELRDEQPAARCSAQLQMEVKNGRVESCRVEVPAAWLPERLSASLAQALLGERFCPHRAAAALSALLRCESGPLHSRLHSRLHNLCDVLVTAMG
;
A
#
# COMPACT_ATOMS: atom_id res chain seq x y z
N GLU A 1 17.77 56.27 -16.88
CA GLU A 1 17.24 54.94 -17.26
C GLU A 1 18.24 53.90 -16.78
N PHE A 2 17.88 53.06 -15.80
CA PHE A 2 18.79 52.04 -15.29
C PHE A 2 18.74 50.82 -16.22
N GLY A 3 19.67 50.76 -17.17
CA GLY A 3 19.86 49.65 -18.08
C GLY A 3 20.37 48.40 -17.36
N ILE A 4 19.49 47.68 -16.68
CA ILE A 4 19.79 46.35 -16.15
C ILE A 4 19.35 45.34 -17.21
N MET A 5 20.18 45.15 -18.24
CA MET A 5 20.07 43.95 -19.07
C MET A 5 20.74 42.79 -18.33
N SER A 6 20.01 42.17 -17.41
CA SER A 6 20.46 40.91 -16.82
C SER A 6 20.47 39.85 -17.91
N ALA A 7 21.65 39.38 -18.29
CA ALA A 7 21.79 38.24 -19.18
C ALA A 7 21.15 37.01 -18.51
N SER A 8 20.10 36.45 -19.09
CA SER A 8 19.49 35.22 -18.61
C SER A 8 20.41 34.05 -18.94
N ARG A 9 20.98 33.43 -17.91
CA ARG A 9 21.81 32.22 -18.05
C ARG A 9 20.92 30.99 -17.92
N ARG A 10 20.99 30.07 -18.90
CA ARG A 10 20.40 28.74 -18.75
C ARG A 10 21.20 27.97 -17.70
N VAL A 11 20.49 27.40 -16.74
CA VAL A 11 21.07 26.57 -15.68
C VAL A 11 20.44 25.19 -15.80
N ASP A 12 21.27 24.16 -15.80
CA ASP A 12 20.83 22.79 -15.63
C ASP A 12 20.83 22.46 -14.12
N PRO A 13 19.67 22.24 -13.49
CA PRO A 13 19.59 21.94 -12.06
C PRO A 13 20.18 20.57 -11.68
N ALA A 14 20.45 19.70 -12.65
CA ALA A 14 21.10 18.40 -12.43
C ALA A 14 22.62 18.43 -12.64
N ASP A 15 23.20 19.60 -12.95
CA ASP A 15 24.64 19.74 -13.18
C ASP A 15 25.44 19.60 -11.87
N GLU A 16 26.04 18.42 -11.67
CA GLU A 16 26.90 18.11 -10.52
C GLU A 16 28.20 18.92 -10.47
N ALA A 17 28.67 19.48 -11.58
CA ALA A 17 29.83 20.36 -11.59
C ALA A 17 29.47 21.76 -11.04
N LEU A 18 28.25 22.22 -11.32
CA LEU A 18 27.72 23.48 -10.78
C LEU A 18 27.12 23.33 -9.38
N PHE A 19 26.55 22.16 -9.06
CA PHE A 19 25.85 21.85 -7.81
C PHE A 19 26.30 20.50 -7.24
N PRO A 20 27.50 20.40 -6.64
CA PRO A 20 28.01 19.15 -6.12
C PRO A 20 27.07 18.55 -5.06
N GLY A 21 26.64 17.31 -5.27
CA GLY A 21 25.75 16.55 -4.39
C GLY A 21 24.26 16.68 -4.71
N VAL A 22 23.87 17.46 -5.72
CA VAL A 22 22.45 17.69 -6.05
C VAL A 22 21.71 16.40 -6.43
N GLY A 23 22.35 15.48 -7.13
CA GLY A 23 21.77 14.19 -7.50
C GLY A 23 21.57 13.27 -6.29
N SER A 24 22.45 13.33 -5.30
CA SER A 24 22.25 12.60 -4.03
C SER A 24 21.06 13.18 -3.25
N MET A 25 20.95 14.51 -3.21
CA MET A 25 19.80 15.17 -2.57
C MET A 25 18.50 14.83 -3.32
N GLU A 26 18.51 14.85 -4.65
CA GLU A 26 17.36 14.44 -5.45
C GLU A 26 16.95 12.99 -5.15
N ALA A 27 17.91 12.07 -5.13
CA ALA A 27 17.66 10.66 -4.82
C ALA A 27 17.06 10.48 -3.42
N GLU A 28 17.56 11.21 -2.41
CA GLU A 28 17.00 11.21 -1.06
C GLU A 28 15.57 11.76 -1.06
N LEU A 29 15.34 12.93 -1.67
CA LEU A 29 14.04 13.59 -1.70
C LEU A 29 12.98 12.78 -2.46
N ARG A 30 13.38 11.94 -3.42
CA ARG A 30 12.51 11.01 -4.14
C ARG A 30 12.33 9.67 -3.44
N SER A 31 13.14 9.36 -2.42
CA SER A 31 13.09 8.07 -1.72
C SER A 31 11.76 7.87 -1.00
N TRP A 32 11.39 6.61 -0.78
CA TRP A 32 10.22 6.27 0.05
C TRP A 32 10.40 6.78 1.47
N GLU A 33 11.61 6.60 2.00
CA GLU A 33 12.02 6.95 3.36
C GLU A 33 11.84 8.45 3.63
N TRP A 34 11.97 9.28 2.60
CA TRP A 34 11.66 10.71 2.66
C TRP A 34 10.18 11.01 2.43
N THR A 35 9.65 10.63 1.27
CA THR A 35 8.31 11.05 0.80
C THR A 35 7.16 10.52 1.67
N PHE A 36 7.30 9.31 2.21
CA PHE A 36 6.27 8.66 3.05
C PHE A 36 6.84 8.18 4.39
N GLY A 37 8.13 7.88 4.45
CA GLY A 37 8.80 7.39 5.66
C GLY A 37 8.88 8.43 6.78
N LYS A 38 8.72 9.71 6.47
CA LYS A 38 8.64 10.81 7.45
C LYS A 38 7.23 11.06 7.98
N THR A 39 6.20 10.40 7.44
CA THR A 39 4.84 10.52 7.96
C THR A 39 4.79 10.00 9.40
N PRO A 40 4.29 10.81 10.37
CA PRO A 40 4.13 10.36 11.75
C PRO A 40 3.29 9.08 11.85
N LYS A 41 3.42 8.34 12.95
CA LYS A 41 2.61 7.13 13.18
C LYS A 41 1.12 7.49 13.10
N PHE A 42 0.35 6.68 12.37
CA PHE A 42 -1.10 6.79 12.28
C PHE A 42 -1.75 5.41 12.25
N SER A 43 -3.06 5.37 12.48
CA SER A 43 -3.87 4.17 12.33
C SER A 43 -4.90 4.35 11.21
N VAL A 44 -5.23 3.24 10.56
CA VAL A 44 -6.34 3.12 9.61
C VAL A 44 -7.35 2.18 10.23
N GLU A 45 -8.56 2.68 10.41
CA GLU A 45 -9.70 1.88 10.84
C GLU A 45 -10.85 2.11 9.87
N THR A 46 -11.25 1.07 9.16
CA THR A 46 -12.30 1.19 8.14
C THR A 46 -13.07 -0.11 7.96
N GLN A 47 -14.33 0.03 7.59
CA GLN A 47 -15.18 -1.08 7.22
C GLN A 47 -15.01 -1.39 5.72
N LEU A 48 -14.73 -2.65 5.42
CA LEU A 48 -14.53 -3.15 4.07
C LEU A 48 -15.83 -3.79 3.56
N GLU A 49 -16.34 -3.32 2.42
CA GLU A 49 -17.48 -3.96 1.76
C GLU A 49 -17.03 -5.21 1.00
N LEU A 50 -17.52 -6.37 1.43
CA LEU A 50 -17.20 -7.66 0.82
C LEU A 50 -18.31 -8.07 -0.16
N ARG A 51 -17.88 -8.56 -1.32
CA ARG A 51 -18.76 -9.08 -2.38
C ARG A 51 -18.70 -10.60 -2.40
N ASP A 52 -19.85 -11.22 -2.67
CA ASP A 52 -19.95 -12.65 -2.91
C ASP A 52 -20.72 -12.86 -4.21
N GLU A 53 -20.59 -14.05 -4.81
CA GLU A 53 -21.29 -14.40 -6.04
C GLU A 53 -22.83 -14.42 -5.85
N GLN A 54 -23.30 -14.54 -4.61
CA GLN A 54 -24.70 -14.29 -4.25
C GLN A 54 -24.95 -12.80 -3.94
N PRO A 55 -25.77 -12.08 -4.74
CA PRO A 55 -26.05 -10.65 -4.56
C PRO A 55 -26.71 -10.28 -3.22
N ALA A 56 -27.36 -11.24 -2.57
CA ALA A 56 -28.11 -11.02 -1.33
C ALA A 56 -27.25 -11.07 -0.05
N ALA A 57 -25.99 -11.46 -0.14
CA ALA A 57 -25.09 -11.58 1.02
C ALA A 57 -24.06 -10.45 1.03
N ARG A 58 -24.51 -9.20 1.22
CA ARG A 58 -23.59 -8.11 1.58
C ARG A 58 -22.97 -8.44 2.92
N CYS A 59 -21.66 -8.62 2.93
CA CYS A 59 -20.87 -8.90 4.11
C CYS A 59 -19.90 -7.74 4.32
N SER A 60 -19.51 -7.47 5.56
CA SER A 60 -18.50 -6.46 5.87
C SER A 60 -17.38 -7.07 6.69
N ALA A 61 -16.16 -6.62 6.44
CA ALA A 61 -15.01 -6.87 7.30
C ALA A 61 -14.55 -5.58 7.98
N GLN A 62 -13.85 -5.71 9.10
CA GLN A 62 -13.18 -4.59 9.76
C GLN A 62 -11.68 -4.67 9.48
N LEU A 63 -11.12 -3.57 8.99
CA LEU A 63 -9.67 -3.39 8.86
C LEU A 63 -9.18 -2.47 9.96
N GLN A 64 -8.18 -2.94 10.69
CA GLN A 64 -7.40 -2.12 11.61
C GLN A 64 -5.92 -2.28 11.25
N MET A 65 -5.25 -1.16 11.01
CA MET A 65 -3.84 -1.14 10.62
C MET A 65 -3.13 -0.01 11.35
N GLU A 66 -1.92 -0.25 11.84
CA GLU A 66 -1.02 0.80 12.28
C GLU A 66 0.09 0.97 11.26
N VAL A 67 0.39 2.22 10.91
CA VAL A 67 1.44 2.58 9.97
C VAL A 67 2.46 3.45 10.66
N LYS A 68 3.74 3.08 10.52
CA LYS A 68 4.87 3.81 11.08
C LYS A 68 6.00 3.83 10.07
N ASN A 69 6.60 5.00 9.89
CA ASN A 69 7.67 5.21 8.90
C ASN A 69 7.25 4.76 7.48
N GLY A 70 6.00 5.02 7.10
CA GLY A 70 5.43 4.59 5.83
C GLY A 70 5.32 3.06 5.65
N ARG A 71 5.38 2.28 6.73
CA ARG A 71 5.29 0.82 6.69
C ARG A 71 4.22 0.33 7.64
N VAL A 72 3.60 -0.79 7.29
CA VAL A 72 2.61 -1.46 8.13
C VAL A 72 3.32 -2.04 9.36
N GLU A 73 3.03 -1.49 10.54
CA GLU A 73 3.56 -1.94 11.84
C GLU A 73 2.67 -3.04 12.44
N SER A 74 1.35 -2.91 12.29
CA SER A 74 0.39 -3.94 12.66
C SER A 74 -0.78 -3.97 11.68
N CYS A 75 -1.39 -5.14 11.50
CA CYS A 75 -2.55 -5.32 10.64
C CYS A 75 -3.47 -6.39 11.23
N ARG A 76 -4.76 -6.09 11.30
CA ARG A 76 -5.84 -6.98 11.73
C ARG A 76 -6.98 -6.85 10.73
N VAL A 77 -7.44 -7.99 10.23
CA VAL A 77 -8.55 -8.08 9.29
C VAL A 77 -9.59 -9.02 9.89
N GLU A 78 -10.68 -8.45 10.39
CA GLU A 78 -11.78 -9.20 10.99
C GLU A 78 -12.83 -9.48 9.93
N VAL A 79 -12.95 -10.75 9.58
CA VAL A 79 -13.87 -11.22 8.55
C VAL A 79 -14.83 -12.23 9.21
N PRO A 80 -16.14 -12.19 8.93
CA PRO A 80 -17.04 -13.22 9.43
C PRO A 80 -16.59 -14.62 9.01
N ALA A 81 -16.47 -15.54 9.98
CA ALA A 81 -15.97 -16.90 9.74
C ALA A 81 -16.82 -17.70 8.73
N ALA A 82 -18.11 -17.35 8.59
CA ALA A 82 -19.00 -17.90 7.58
C ALA A 82 -18.64 -17.46 6.14
N TRP A 83 -17.91 -16.36 6.01
CA TRP A 83 -17.48 -15.80 4.72
C TRP A 83 -16.07 -16.25 4.35
N LEU A 84 -15.08 -16.10 5.24
CA LEU A 84 -13.71 -16.60 5.02
C LEU A 84 -13.14 -17.21 6.30
N PRO A 85 -12.47 -18.36 6.23
CA PRO A 85 -11.73 -18.92 7.35
C PRO A 85 -10.70 -17.93 7.91
N GLU A 86 -10.66 -17.79 9.24
CA GLU A 86 -9.75 -16.87 9.95
C GLU A 86 -8.28 -17.07 9.59
N ARG A 87 -7.86 -18.33 9.33
CA ARG A 87 -6.50 -18.64 8.84
C ARG A 87 -6.13 -17.78 7.64
N LEU A 88 -7.05 -17.59 6.69
CA LEU A 88 -6.76 -16.89 5.45
C LEU A 88 -6.70 -15.37 5.66
N SER A 89 -7.63 -14.79 6.42
CA SER A 89 -7.57 -13.36 6.76
C SER A 89 -6.34 -13.02 7.60
N ALA A 90 -5.96 -13.88 8.54
CA ALA A 90 -4.72 -13.76 9.30
C ALA A 90 -3.48 -13.85 8.41
N SER A 91 -3.48 -14.77 7.43
CA SER A 91 -2.36 -14.91 6.48
C SER A 91 -2.22 -13.66 5.61
N LEU A 92 -3.33 -13.07 5.14
CA LEU A 92 -3.31 -11.81 4.41
C LEU A 92 -2.78 -10.65 5.26
N ALA A 93 -3.24 -10.54 6.51
CA ALA A 93 -2.73 -9.53 7.45
C ALA A 93 -1.22 -9.69 7.67
N GLN A 94 -0.75 -10.93 7.84
CA GLN A 94 0.66 -11.26 7.99
C GLN A 94 1.48 -10.89 6.75
N ALA A 95 0.95 -11.08 5.55
CA ALA A 95 1.63 -10.70 4.31
C ALA A 95 1.81 -9.18 4.14
N LEU A 96 0.98 -8.37 4.81
CA LEU A 96 1.09 -6.92 4.79
C LEU A 96 2.06 -6.37 5.84
N LEU A 97 2.41 -7.14 6.88
CA LEU A 97 3.30 -6.66 7.94
C LEU A 97 4.70 -6.31 7.38
N GLY A 98 5.18 -5.11 7.71
CA GLY A 98 6.47 -4.59 7.26
C GLY A 98 6.49 -4.05 5.83
N GLU A 99 5.44 -4.32 5.04
CA GLU A 99 5.30 -3.77 3.70
C GLU A 99 5.12 -2.26 3.72
N ARG A 100 5.50 -1.61 2.62
CA ARG A 100 5.22 -0.19 2.43
C ARG A 100 3.71 0.01 2.36
N PHE A 101 3.19 1.01 3.06
CA PHE A 101 1.78 1.38 2.99
C PHE A 101 1.48 2.01 1.62
N CYS A 102 1.37 1.19 0.59
CA CYS A 102 1.02 1.60 -0.77
C CYS A 102 0.35 0.45 -1.55
N PRO A 103 -0.57 0.76 -2.48
CA PRO A 103 -1.36 -0.24 -3.19
C PRO A 103 -0.52 -1.23 -3.99
N HIS A 104 0.52 -0.74 -4.68
CA HIS A 104 1.37 -1.56 -5.55
C HIS A 104 2.16 -2.62 -4.77
N ARG A 105 2.64 -2.31 -3.57
CA ARG A 105 3.37 -3.29 -2.72
C ARG A 105 2.42 -4.26 -2.05
N ALA A 106 1.29 -3.76 -1.55
CA ALA A 106 0.22 -4.60 -1.02
C ALA A 106 -0.26 -5.62 -2.06
N ALA A 107 -0.59 -5.17 -3.27
CA ALA A 107 -1.02 -6.04 -4.36
C ALA A 107 0.01 -7.13 -4.68
N ALA A 108 1.31 -6.79 -4.70
CA ALA A 108 2.37 -7.75 -4.93
C ALA A 108 2.47 -8.81 -3.82
N ALA A 109 2.42 -8.40 -2.55
CA ALA A 109 2.47 -9.29 -1.40
C ALA A 109 1.26 -10.23 -1.34
N LEU A 110 0.05 -9.67 -1.51
CA LEU A 110 -1.20 -10.43 -1.50
C LEU A 110 -1.28 -11.39 -2.69
N SER A 111 -0.85 -10.97 -3.89
CA SER A 111 -0.80 -11.84 -5.07
C SER A 111 0.16 -13.02 -4.89
N ALA A 112 1.29 -12.82 -4.18
CA ALA A 112 2.20 -13.91 -3.86
C ALA A 112 1.53 -14.94 -2.94
N LEU A 113 0.79 -14.47 -1.94
CA LEU A 113 0.03 -15.33 -1.02
C LEU A 113 -1.10 -16.06 -1.74
N LEU A 114 -1.88 -15.39 -2.59
CA LEU A 114 -2.95 -15.98 -3.37
C LEU A 114 -2.47 -17.20 -4.17
N ARG A 115 -1.27 -17.11 -4.77
CA ARG A 115 -0.66 -18.24 -5.50
C ARG A 115 -0.30 -19.41 -4.59
N CYS A 116 0.17 -19.15 -3.37
CA CYS A 116 0.49 -20.20 -2.39
C CYS A 116 -0.78 -20.91 -1.88
N GLU A 117 -1.88 -20.18 -1.76
CA GLU A 117 -3.16 -20.71 -1.28
C GLU A 117 -3.98 -21.37 -2.40
N SER A 118 -3.54 -21.33 -3.66
CA SER A 118 -4.23 -21.87 -4.84
C SER A 118 -4.26 -23.41 -4.94
N GLY A 119 -4.30 -24.12 -3.81
CA GLY A 119 -4.59 -25.57 -3.77
C GLY A 119 -6.01 -25.89 -4.28
N PRO A 120 -6.56 -27.08 -4.03
CA PRO A 120 -7.95 -27.42 -4.39
C PRO A 120 -8.95 -26.69 -3.48
N LEU A 121 -8.90 -25.36 -3.46
CA LEU A 121 -9.91 -24.51 -2.87
C LEU A 121 -11.14 -24.56 -3.77
N HIS A 122 -12.33 -24.64 -3.16
CA HIS A 122 -13.58 -24.47 -3.89
C HIS A 122 -13.60 -23.09 -4.57
N SER A 123 -14.09 -23.01 -5.81
CA SER A 123 -14.12 -21.80 -6.65
C SER A 123 -14.63 -20.55 -5.92
N ARG A 124 -15.67 -20.71 -5.10
CA ARG A 124 -16.26 -19.64 -4.28
C ARG A 124 -15.28 -19.07 -3.25
N LEU A 125 -14.51 -19.92 -2.56
CA LEU A 125 -13.58 -19.48 -1.53
C LEU A 125 -12.41 -18.69 -2.15
N HIS A 126 -11.95 -19.13 -3.33
CA HIS A 126 -10.95 -18.40 -4.10
C HIS A 126 -11.45 -17.01 -4.53
N SER A 127 -12.70 -16.93 -5.04
CA SER A 127 -13.36 -15.67 -5.41
C SER A 127 -13.46 -14.70 -4.22
N ARG A 128 -13.88 -15.19 -3.05
CA ARG A 128 -13.91 -14.40 -1.80
C ARG A 128 -12.53 -13.93 -1.37
N LEU A 129 -11.52 -14.81 -1.43
CA LEU A 129 -10.15 -14.45 -1.06
C LEU A 129 -9.59 -13.35 -1.99
N HIS A 130 -9.85 -13.45 -3.30
CA HIS A 130 -9.48 -12.43 -4.26
C HIS A 130 -10.19 -11.10 -3.98
N ASN A 131 -11.50 -11.13 -3.73
CA ASN A 131 -12.26 -9.92 -3.40
C ASN A 131 -11.70 -9.22 -2.15
N LEU A 132 -11.34 -9.98 -1.11
CA LEU A 132 -10.73 -9.40 0.09
C LEU A 132 -9.37 -8.77 -0.23
N CYS A 133 -8.55 -9.38 -1.09
CA CYS A 133 -7.29 -8.79 -1.53
C CYS A 133 -7.51 -7.44 -2.24
N ASP A 134 -8.46 -7.37 -3.18
CA ASP A 134 -8.76 -6.15 -3.92
C ASP A 134 -9.22 -5.02 -3.00
N VAL A 135 -10.07 -5.33 -2.04
CA VAL A 135 -10.60 -4.36 -1.10
C VAL A 135 -9.52 -3.89 -0.11
N LEU A 136 -8.62 -4.78 0.31
CA LEU A 136 -7.45 -4.41 1.12
C LEU A 136 -6.49 -3.49 0.36
N VAL A 137 -6.21 -3.78 -0.92
CA VAL A 137 -5.37 -2.92 -1.77
C VAL A 137 -6.00 -1.53 -1.92
N THR A 138 -7.31 -1.48 -2.15
CA THR A 138 -8.06 -0.22 -2.28
C THR A 138 -8.04 0.60 -0.98
N ALA A 139 -8.07 -0.05 0.18
CA ALA A 139 -8.02 0.63 1.48
C ALA A 139 -6.65 1.29 1.77
N MET A 140 -5.61 0.96 1.00
CA MET A 140 -4.25 1.48 1.20
C MET A 140 -3.88 2.65 0.28
N GLY A 141 -4.85 3.20 -0.49
CA GLY A 141 -4.67 4.39 -1.33
C GLY A 141 -5.24 4.27 -2.72
#